data_AF-A0A936SAK7-F1
#
_entry.id   AF-A0A936SAK7-F1
#
_cell.length_a   1.000
_cell.length_b   1.000
_cell.length_c   1.000
_cell.angle_alpha   90.00
_cell.angle_beta   90.00
_cell.angle_gamma   90.00
#
_symmetry.space_group_name_H-M   'P 1'
#
loop_
_entity.id
_entity.type
_entity.pdbx_description
1 polymer ?
#
loop_
_entity_poly.entity_id
_entity_poly.type
_entity_poly.pdbx_seq_one_letter_code
_entity_poly.pdbx_strand_id
1 'polypeptide(L)'
;MIIPEHFESDLERGLATEVQILIDASDANTANVMRGSATAVTQVFSSKLTTASVPMPIKAEVRLWFNPGRESDKYIAPSMLVVGLALFPPLLAALAMSREGEQKTILQVYVSSITAREYILGKILAYMAIALVEWFLCILLVYFLFDLTIKGDPTPLLVCTIIYLFY
;
A
#
# COMPACT_ATOMS: atom_id res chain seq x y z
N MET A 1 11.35 -7.88 20.84
CA MET A 1 10.55 -8.02 22.07
C MET A 1 11.49 -7.78 23.23
N ILE A 2 11.14 -6.87 24.14
CA ILE A 2 11.97 -6.55 25.31
C ILE A 2 11.16 -6.97 26.54
N ILE A 3 11.70 -7.92 27.30
CA ILE A 3 11.11 -8.42 28.56
C ILE A 3 12.00 -7.90 29.70
N PRO A 4 11.45 -7.19 30.71
CA PRO A 4 12.23 -6.73 31.86
C PRO A 4 12.83 -7.89 32.65
N GLU A 5 14.04 -7.71 33.20
CA GLU A 5 14.76 -8.75 33.96
C GLU A 5 14.03 -9.18 35.26
N HIS A 6 13.08 -8.39 35.76
CA HIS A 6 12.32 -8.67 36.98
C HIS A 6 10.84 -8.99 36.73
N PHE A 7 10.46 -9.35 35.50
CA PHE A 7 9.07 -9.56 35.08
C PHE A 7 8.27 -10.51 35.99
N GLU A 8 8.85 -11.63 36.41
CA GLU A 8 8.17 -12.62 37.26
C GLU A 8 8.00 -12.11 38.70
N SER A 9 9.05 -11.50 39.26
CA SER A 9 9.03 -10.98 40.64
C SER A 9 8.14 -9.75 40.81
N ASP A 10 8.03 -8.89 39.80
CA ASP A 10 7.20 -7.68 39.84
C ASP A 10 5.71 -8.00 39.60
N LEU A 11 5.43 -9.05 38.81
CA LEU A 11 4.07 -9.56 38.59
C LEU A 11 3.50 -10.22 39.86
N GLU A 12 4.30 -10.99 40.59
CA GLU A 12 3.92 -11.56 41.90
C GLU A 12 3.69 -10.48 42.97
N ARG A 13 4.37 -9.34 42.84
CA ARG A 13 4.23 -8.16 43.71
C ARG A 13 3.03 -7.26 43.36
N GLY A 14 2.28 -7.59 42.31
CA GLY A 14 1.13 -6.80 41.85
C GLY A 14 1.53 -5.47 41.19
N LEU A 15 2.79 -5.32 40.77
CA LEU A 15 3.26 -4.12 40.07
C LEU A 15 2.95 -4.23 38.56
N ALA A 16 2.43 -3.16 37.98
CA ALA A 16 2.15 -3.08 36.56
C ALA A 16 3.48 -3.14 35.77
N THR A 17 3.70 -4.24 35.05
CA THR A 17 4.94 -4.48 34.31
C THR A 17 4.72 -4.28 32.81
N GLU A 18 5.52 -3.41 32.19
CA GLU A 18 5.39 -3.03 30.78
C GLU A 18 6.20 -3.98 29.89
N VAL A 19 5.53 -4.63 28.93
CA VAL A 19 6.19 -5.46 27.90
C VAL A 19 6.10 -4.76 26.56
N GLN A 20 7.25 -4.49 25.95
CA GLN A 20 7.33 -3.79 24.67
C GLN A 20 7.58 -4.77 23.51
N ILE A 21 6.66 -4.75 22.54
CA ILE A 21 6.81 -5.47 21.28
C ILE A 21 7.00 -4.43 20.17
N LEU A 22 8.21 -4.39 19.63
CA LEU A 22 8.55 -3.60 18.44
C LEU A 22 8.24 -4.47 17.21
N ILE A 23 7.34 -3.98 16.35
CA ILE A 23 6.95 -4.65 15.11
C ILE A 23 7.43 -3.77 13.97
N ASP A 24 8.21 -4.35 13.06
CA ASP A 24 8.53 -3.73 11.78
C ASP A 24 7.25 -3.68 10.92
N ALA A 25 6.83 -2.45 10.57
CA ALA A 25 5.60 -2.19 9.84
C ALA A 25 5.80 -1.99 8.34
N SER A 26 6.94 -2.44 7.79
CA SER A 26 7.24 -2.35 6.36
C SER A 26 6.17 -3.00 5.48
N ASP A 27 5.55 -4.09 5.94
CA ASP A 27 4.31 -4.65 5.37
C ASP A 27 3.17 -4.49 6.38
N ALA A 28 2.20 -3.64 6.03
CA ALA A 28 1.05 -3.31 6.88
C ALA A 28 0.15 -4.52 7.16
N ASN A 29 0.01 -5.45 6.22
CA ASN A 29 -0.83 -6.64 6.40
C ASN A 29 -0.18 -7.57 7.44
N THR A 30 1.11 -7.86 7.23
CA THR A 30 1.90 -8.67 8.16
C THR A 30 1.96 -8.05 9.55
N ALA A 31 2.15 -6.72 9.64
CA ALA A 31 2.16 -6.01 10.91
C ALA A 31 0.81 -6.06 11.66
N ASN A 32 -0.31 -6.04 10.94
CA ASN A 32 -1.65 -6.15 11.54
C ASN A 32 -1.92 -7.55 12.07
N VAL A 33 -1.53 -8.59 11.34
CA VAL A 33 -1.64 -10.00 11.79
C VAL A 33 -0.77 -10.22 13.04
N MET A 34 0.47 -9.73 13.03
CA MET A 34 1.37 -9.82 14.19
C MET A 34 0.82 -9.07 15.41
N ARG A 35 0.23 -7.89 15.21
CA ARG A 35 -0.41 -7.11 16.28
C ARG A 35 -1.62 -7.83 16.88
N GLY A 36 -2.49 -8.39 16.04
CA GLY A 36 -3.65 -9.17 16.49
C GLY A 36 -3.22 -10.38 17.31
N SER A 37 -2.19 -11.09 16.84
CA SER A 37 -1.61 -12.24 17.53
C SER A 37 -0.99 -11.84 18.88
N ALA A 38 -0.21 -10.75 18.94
CA ALA A 38 0.36 -10.25 20.18
C ALA A 38 -0.69 -9.84 21.22
N THR A 39 -1.79 -9.22 20.76
CA THR A 39 -2.91 -8.83 21.62
C THR A 39 -3.65 -10.05 22.16
N ALA A 40 -3.91 -11.05 21.30
CA ALA A 40 -4.54 -12.30 21.69
C ALA A 40 -3.69 -13.09 22.72
N VAL A 41 -2.38 -13.18 22.51
CA VAL A 41 -1.46 -13.84 23.45
C VAL A 41 -1.45 -13.13 24.81
N THR A 42 -1.39 -11.79 24.80
CA THR A 42 -1.42 -10.99 26.04
C THR A 42 -2.75 -11.18 26.80
N GLN A 43 -3.87 -11.24 26.08
CA GLN A 43 -5.19 -11.46 26.66
C GLN A 43 -5.34 -12.86 27.25
N VAL A 44 -4.84 -13.89 26.57
CA VAL A 44 -4.80 -15.27 27.08
C VAL A 44 -3.91 -15.37 28.31
N PHE A 45 -2.73 -14.74 28.31
CA PHE A 45 -1.81 -14.75 29.45
C PHE A 45 -2.43 -14.04 30.67
N SER A 46 -3.05 -12.88 30.46
CA SER A 46 -3.77 -12.13 31.49
C SER A 46 -4.91 -12.95 32.10
N SER A 47 -5.70 -13.66 31.27
CA SER A 47 -6.81 -14.51 31.74
C SER A 47 -6.38 -15.71 32.58
N LYS A 48 -5.15 -16.20 32.39
CA LYS A 48 -4.58 -17.30 33.19
C LYS A 48 -4.04 -16.84 34.55
N LEU A 49 -3.66 -15.56 34.66
CA LEU A 49 -3.18 -14.95 35.90
C LEU A 49 -4.32 -14.49 36.83
N THR A 50 -5.53 -14.28 36.30
CA THR A 50 -6.70 -13.86 37.09
C THR A 50 -7.39 -15.05 37.76
N THR A 51 -6.82 -15.59 38.83
CA THR A 51 -7.53 -16.54 39.73
C THR A 51 -8.09 -15.87 41.00
N ALA A 52 -7.83 -14.58 41.20
CA ALA A 52 -8.45 -13.78 42.26
C ALA A 52 -8.60 -12.33 41.81
N SER A 53 -9.64 -11.68 42.31
CA SER A 53 -10.15 -10.33 41.96
C SER A 53 -9.11 -9.20 42.12
N VAL A 54 -8.10 -9.15 41.26
CA VAL A 54 -7.12 -8.07 41.15
C VAL A 54 -7.38 -7.33 39.83
N PRO A 55 -7.47 -5.98 39.84
CA PRO A 55 -7.71 -5.20 38.63
C PRO A 55 -6.59 -5.47 37.61
N MET A 56 -7.00 -5.71 36.36
CA MET A 56 -6.18 -6.01 35.18
C MET A 56 -4.80 -5.31 35.22
N PRO A 57 -3.70 -5.99 35.59
CA PRO A 57 -2.40 -5.34 35.81
C PRO A 57 -1.65 -5.07 34.49
N ILE A 58 -2.14 -5.60 33.37
CA ILE A 58 -1.49 -5.50 32.06
C ILE A 58 -2.36 -4.62 31.15
N LYS A 59 -1.95 -3.35 31.01
CA LYS A 59 -2.52 -2.44 30.03
C LYS A 59 -1.60 -2.41 28.81
N ALA A 60 -2.01 -3.09 27.74
CA ALA A 60 -1.25 -3.09 26.50
C ALA A 60 -1.37 -1.71 25.80
N GLU A 61 -0.34 -0.87 25.93
CA GLU A 61 -0.26 0.40 25.21
C GLU A 61 0.49 0.22 23.89
N VAL A 62 -0.28 0.20 22.80
CA VAL A 62 0.24 0.05 21.45
C VAL A 62 0.63 1.42 20.90
N ARG A 63 1.94 1.72 20.86
CA ARG A 63 2.46 2.98 20.33
C ARG A 63 2.92 2.80 18.89
N LEU A 64 2.16 3.34 17.92
CA LEU A 64 2.55 3.35 16.50
C LEU A 64 3.51 4.50 16.21
N TRP A 65 4.72 4.21 15.73
CA TRP A 65 5.70 5.23 15.39
C TRP A 65 5.46 5.90 14.02
N PHE A 66 4.80 5.22 13.08
CA PHE A 66 4.59 5.72 11.70
C PHE A 66 3.17 6.19 11.35
N ASN A 67 2.16 5.96 12.21
CA ASN A 67 0.81 6.53 12.03
C ASN A 67 0.01 6.49 13.36
N PRO A 68 0.26 7.42 14.30
CA PRO A 68 -0.36 7.41 15.63
C PRO A 68 -1.89 7.66 15.61
N GLY A 69 -2.45 8.14 14.49
CA GLY A 69 -3.87 8.50 14.36
C GLY A 69 -4.83 7.40 13.88
N ARG A 70 -4.32 6.21 13.50
CA ARG A 70 -5.14 5.14 12.86
C ARG A 70 -5.92 5.63 11.62
N GLU A 71 -5.36 6.53 10.83
CA GLU A 71 -5.95 6.89 9.53
C GLU A 71 -5.65 5.75 8.54
N SER A 72 -6.59 4.79 8.42
CA SER A 72 -6.58 3.72 7.40
C SER A 72 -6.43 4.25 5.98
N ASP A 73 -6.84 5.50 5.77
CA ASP A 73 -6.78 6.26 4.54
C ASP A 73 -5.36 6.34 3.94
N LYS A 74 -4.33 6.44 4.78
CA LYS A 74 -2.93 6.51 4.33
C LYS A 74 -2.40 5.20 3.74
N TYR A 75 -3.10 4.08 3.98
CA TYR A 75 -2.74 2.76 3.46
C TYR A 75 -3.60 2.33 2.27
N ILE A 76 -4.86 2.76 2.22
CA ILE A 76 -5.76 2.45 1.11
C ILE A 76 -5.38 3.29 -0.12
N ALA A 77 -5.01 4.56 0.08
CA ALA A 77 -4.71 5.47 -1.02
C ALA A 77 -3.63 4.93 -1.99
N PRO A 78 -2.44 4.47 -1.56
CA PRO A 78 -1.45 3.90 -2.48
C PRO A 78 -1.93 2.63 -3.18
N SER A 79 -2.70 1.78 -2.48
CA SER A 79 -3.21 0.53 -3.08
C SER A 79 -4.20 0.80 -4.22
N MET A 80 -5.03 1.84 -4.10
CA MET A 80 -5.93 2.26 -5.17
C MET A 80 -5.18 2.81 -6.39
N LEU A 81 -4.06 3.52 -6.18
CA LEU A 81 -3.20 3.99 -7.28
C LEU A 81 -2.70 2.82 -8.13
N VAL A 82 -2.18 1.77 -7.48
CA VAL A 82 -1.62 0.59 -8.16
C VAL A 82 -2.71 -0.14 -8.95
N VAL A 83 -3.89 -0.32 -8.35
CA VAL A 83 -5.01 -1.01 -9.01
C VAL A 83 -5.54 -0.22 -10.20
N GLY A 84 -5.67 1.11 -10.09
CA GLY A 84 -6.08 1.96 -11.20
C GLY A 84 -5.14 1.82 -12.39
N LEU A 85 -3.85 2.05 -12.16
CA LEU A 85 -2.81 1.98 -13.19
C LEU A 85 -2.65 0.60 -13.80
N ALA A 86 -2.97 -0.46 -13.07
CA ALA A 86 -2.94 -1.83 -13.60
C ALA A 86 -4.15 -2.15 -14.50
N LEU A 87 -5.28 -1.47 -14.31
CA LEU A 87 -6.54 -1.82 -14.96
C LEU A 87 -6.85 -0.91 -16.16
N PHE A 88 -6.77 0.41 -15.99
CA PHE A 88 -7.27 1.35 -17.00
C PHE A 88 -6.41 1.46 -18.26
N PRO A 89 -5.07 1.58 -18.20
CA PRO A 89 -4.26 1.68 -19.43
C PRO A 89 -4.39 0.44 -20.33
N PRO A 90 -4.30 -0.82 -19.80
CA PRO A 90 -4.53 -2.01 -20.62
C PRO A 90 -5.96 -2.10 -21.15
N LEU A 91 -6.96 -1.71 -20.36
CA LEU A 91 -8.36 -1.69 -20.81
C LEU A 91 -8.57 -0.72 -21.98
N LEU A 92 -8.05 0.50 -21.88
CA LEU A 92 -8.12 1.50 -22.94
C LEU A 92 -7.37 1.06 -24.19
N ALA A 93 -6.18 0.45 -24.02
CA ALA A 93 -5.42 -0.13 -25.12
C ALA A 93 -6.21 -1.26 -25.82
N ALA A 94 -6.83 -2.16 -25.05
CA ALA A 94 -7.65 -3.25 -25.59
C ALA A 94 -8.90 -2.72 -26.34
N LEU A 95 -9.58 -1.73 -25.80
CA LEU A 95 -10.74 -1.09 -26.45
C LEU A 95 -10.34 -0.39 -27.75
N ALA A 96 -9.23 0.34 -27.74
CA ALA A 96 -8.70 1.00 -28.93
C ALA A 96 -8.31 -0.04 -29.99
N MET A 97 -7.65 -1.13 -29.60
CA MET A 97 -7.30 -2.25 -30.49
C MET A 97 -8.55 -2.90 -31.10
N SER A 98 -9.61 -3.13 -30.30
CA SER A 98 -10.87 -3.68 -30.78
C SER A 98 -11.52 -2.75 -31.81
N ARG A 99 -11.55 -1.44 -31.54
CA ARG A 99 -12.11 -0.43 -32.45
C ARG A 99 -11.33 -0.32 -33.76
N GLU A 100 -10.01 -0.43 -33.73
CA GLU A 100 -9.21 -0.44 -34.95
C GLU A 100 -9.50 -1.66 -35.83
N GLY A 101 -9.78 -2.81 -35.20
CA GLY A 101 -10.23 -4.02 -35.89
C GLY A 101 -11.58 -3.82 -36.60
N GLU A 102 -12.54 -3.19 -35.92
CA GLU A 102 -13.86 -2.87 -36.48
C GLU A 102 -13.80 -1.84 -37.60
N GLN A 103 -13.00 -0.78 -37.42
CA GLN A 103 -12.86 0.30 -38.39
C GLN A 103 -11.95 -0.06 -39.57
N LYS A 104 -11.34 -1.25 -39.57
CA LYS A 104 -10.35 -1.70 -40.56
C LYS A 104 -9.18 -0.72 -40.75
N THR A 105 -8.92 0.14 -39.77
CA THR A 105 -7.84 1.14 -39.81
C THR A 105 -6.47 0.49 -39.95
N ILE A 106 -6.32 -0.74 -39.46
CA ILE A 106 -5.14 -1.58 -39.67
C ILE A 106 -4.81 -1.74 -41.17
N LEU A 107 -5.82 -1.90 -42.04
CA LEU A 107 -5.59 -2.06 -43.47
C LEU A 107 -5.12 -0.76 -44.13
N GLN A 108 -5.54 0.39 -43.59
CA GLN A 108 -5.10 1.70 -44.09
C GLN A 108 -3.60 1.92 -43.86
N VAL A 109 -3.06 1.39 -42.75
CA VAL A 109 -1.61 1.44 -42.47
C VAL A 109 -0.83 0.60 -43.48
N TYR A 110 -1.34 -0.59 -43.86
CA TYR A 110 -0.71 -1.46 -44.87
C TYR A 110 -0.62 -0.83 -46.26
N VAL A 111 -1.53 0.10 -46.58
CA VAL A 111 -1.55 0.81 -47.88
C VAL A 111 -0.82 2.16 -47.79
N SER A 112 -0.47 2.61 -46.58
CA SER A 112 0.30 3.83 -46.36
C SER A 112 1.81 3.57 -46.45
N SER A 113 2.60 4.60 -46.77
CA SER A 113 4.06 4.53 -46.78
C SER A 113 4.71 4.47 -45.38
N ILE A 114 3.92 4.33 -44.31
CA ILE A 114 4.42 4.28 -42.92
C ILE A 114 4.93 2.87 -42.61
N THR A 115 6.11 2.77 -42.00
CA THR A 115 6.64 1.47 -41.60
C THR A 115 5.91 0.92 -40.36
N ALA A 116 5.73 -0.39 -40.29
CA ALA A 116 5.08 -1.05 -39.14
C ALA A 116 5.72 -0.70 -37.79
N ARG A 117 7.03 -0.44 -37.76
CA ARG A 117 7.76 -0.04 -36.55
C ARG A 117 7.38 1.35 -36.07
N GLU A 118 7.29 2.32 -36.97
CA GLU A 118 6.88 3.70 -36.64
C GLU A 118 5.43 3.74 -36.14
N TYR A 119 4.55 2.95 -36.77
CA TYR A 119 3.16 2.83 -36.32
C TYR A 119 3.06 2.26 -34.90
N ILE A 120 3.77 1.17 -34.60
CA ILE A 120 3.77 0.56 -33.26
C ILE A 120 4.37 1.51 -32.22
N LEU A 121 5.50 2.16 -32.53
CA LEU A 121 6.14 3.12 -31.62
C LEU A 121 5.23 4.31 -31.29
N GLY A 122 4.57 4.89 -32.30
CA GLY A 122 3.61 5.97 -32.08
C GLY A 122 2.44 5.55 -31.19
N LYS A 123 1.97 4.31 -31.37
CA LYS A 123 0.88 3.74 -30.58
C LYS A 123 1.28 3.49 -29.12
N ILE A 124 2.48 2.95 -28.88
CA ILE A 124 3.05 2.80 -27.53
C ILE A 124 3.18 4.16 -26.84
N LEU A 125 3.75 5.16 -27.53
CA LEU A 125 3.89 6.51 -26.99
C LEU A 125 2.53 7.15 -26.63
N ALA A 126 1.52 6.96 -27.47
CA ALA A 126 0.17 7.46 -27.20
C ALA A 126 -0.44 6.82 -25.93
N TYR A 127 -0.30 5.50 -25.75
CA TYR A 127 -0.78 4.83 -24.54
C TYR A 127 0.01 5.21 -23.30
N MET A 128 1.34 5.38 -23.43
CA MET A 128 2.17 5.88 -22.34
C MET A 128 1.74 7.28 -21.89
N ALA A 129 1.39 8.17 -22.83
CA ALA A 129 0.88 9.50 -22.50
C ALA A 129 -0.44 9.43 -21.73
N ILE A 130 -1.37 8.55 -22.14
CA ILE A 130 -2.64 8.34 -21.43
C ILE A 130 -2.38 7.85 -20.00
N ALA A 131 -1.49 6.88 -19.84
CA ALA A 131 -1.19 6.32 -18.53
C ALA A 131 -0.47 7.32 -17.60
N LEU A 132 0.38 8.20 -18.15
CA LEU A 132 0.97 9.31 -17.40
C LEU A 132 -0.08 10.32 -16.91
N VAL A 133 -1.07 10.64 -17.76
CA VAL A 133 -2.18 11.52 -17.38
C VAL A 133 -3.03 10.88 -16.27
N GLU A 134 -3.32 9.59 -16.38
CA GLU A 134 -4.03 8.85 -15.34
C GLU A 134 -3.25 8.85 -14.02
N TRP A 135 -1.96 8.55 -14.07
CA TRP A 135 -1.08 8.57 -12.89
C TRP A 135 -1.09 9.93 -12.20
N PHE A 136 -0.98 11.00 -12.98
CA PHE A 136 -1.00 12.36 -12.47
C PHE A 136 -2.34 12.70 -11.80
N LEU A 137 -3.46 12.35 -12.44
CA LEU A 137 -4.80 12.50 -11.86
C LEU A 137 -4.94 11.74 -10.55
N CYS A 138 -4.43 10.51 -10.50
CA CYS A 138 -4.52 9.66 -9.33
C CYS A 138 -3.69 10.22 -8.15
N ILE A 139 -2.47 10.73 -8.40
CA ILE A 139 -1.69 11.44 -7.37
C ILE A 139 -2.41 12.68 -6.88
N LEU A 140 -3.00 13.46 -7.80
CA LEU A 140 -3.74 14.67 -7.44
C LEU A 140 -4.94 14.32 -6.55
N LEU A 141 -5.67 13.27 -6.88
CA LEU A 141 -6.79 12.76 -6.10
C LEU A 141 -6.33 12.30 -4.71
N VAL A 142 -5.20 11.58 -4.63
CA VAL A 142 -4.64 11.13 -3.35
C VAL A 142 -4.16 12.30 -2.49
N TYR A 143 -3.59 13.33 -3.10
CA TYR A 143 -3.19 14.55 -2.40
C TYR A 143 -4.41 15.31 -1.84
N PHE A 144 -5.46 15.53 -2.64
CA PHE A 144 -6.62 16.31 -2.22
C PHE A 144 -7.57 15.58 -1.26
N LEU A 145 -7.73 14.26 -1.38
CA LEU A 145 -8.67 13.50 -0.55
C LEU A 145 -8.04 12.93 0.73
N PHE A 146 -6.74 12.62 0.71
CA PHE A 146 -6.08 11.91 1.80
C PHE A 146 -4.94 12.70 2.44
N ASP A 147 -4.75 13.97 2.07
CA ASP A 147 -3.64 14.85 2.52
C ASP A 147 -2.27 14.17 2.43
N LEU A 148 -2.12 13.22 1.50
CA LEU A 148 -0.94 12.38 1.39
C LEU A 148 0.15 13.16 0.66
N THR A 149 0.96 13.89 1.43
CA THR A 149 2.11 14.59 0.88
C THR A 149 3.26 13.60 0.69
N ILE A 150 3.81 13.53 -0.53
CA ILE A 150 5.03 12.79 -0.80
C ILE A 150 6.18 13.47 -0.02
N LYS A 151 6.63 12.84 1.07
CA LYS A 151 7.74 13.34 1.87
C LYS A 151 9.06 12.81 1.31
N GLY A 152 9.89 13.70 0.74
CA GLY A 152 11.22 13.37 0.23
C GLY A 152 11.42 13.74 -1.23
N ASP A 153 12.41 13.12 -1.86
CA ASP A 153 12.73 13.31 -3.28
C ASP A 153 11.71 12.54 -4.16
N PRO A 154 11.00 13.20 -5.10
CA PRO A 154 10.01 12.56 -5.97
C PRO A 154 10.61 11.80 -7.16
N THR A 155 11.93 11.91 -7.41
CA THR A 155 12.62 11.30 -8.55
C THR A 155 12.47 9.78 -8.62
N PRO A 156 12.63 9.00 -7.52
CA PRO A 156 12.48 7.55 -7.57
C PRO A 156 11.06 7.14 -7.97
N LEU A 157 10.06 7.90 -7.51
CA LEU A 157 8.65 7.66 -7.79
C LEU A 157 8.32 7.91 -9.27
N LEU A 158 8.89 8.97 -9.86
CA LEU A 158 8.75 9.23 -11.31
C LEU A 158 9.43 8.15 -12.15
N VAL A 159 10.67 7.78 -11.81
CA VAL A 159 11.43 6.76 -12.55
C VAL A 159 10.75 5.40 -12.49
N CYS A 160 10.34 4.95 -11.30
CA CYS A 160 9.62 3.69 -11.15
C CYS A 160 8.29 3.67 -11.90
N THR A 161 7.55 4.78 -11.90
CA THR A 161 6.30 4.89 -12.66
C THR A 161 6.55 4.72 -14.16
N ILE A 162 7.55 5.39 -14.73
CA ILE A 162 7.87 5.27 -16.15
C ILE A 162 8.27 3.82 -16.51
N ILE A 163 9.07 3.17 -15.66
CA ILE A 163 9.47 1.77 -15.86
C ILE A 163 8.26 0.85 -15.78
N TYR A 164 7.38 1.05 -14.80
CA TYR A 164 6.16 0.27 -14.63
C TYR A 164 5.21 0.43 -15.82
N LEU A 165 5.03 1.65 -16.33
CA LEU A 165 4.18 1.90 -17.50
C LEU A 165 4.74 1.31 -18.81
N PHE A 166 6.06 1.07 -18.87
CA PHE A 166 6.69 0.41 -20.00
C PHE A 166 6.53 -1.12 -19.98
N TYR A 167 6.19 -1.71 -18.84
CA TYR A 167 6.15 -3.16 -18.63
C TYR A 167 4.70 -3.68 -18.59
#